data_AF-A0A9D7S4W8-F1
#
_entry.id   AF-A0A9D7S4W8-F1
#
_cell.length_a   1.000
_cell.length_b   1.000
_cell.length_c   1.000
_cell.angle_alpha   90.00
_cell.angle_beta   90.00
_cell.angle_gamma   90.00
#
_symmetry.space_group_name_H-M   'P 1'
#
loop_
_entity.id
_entity.type
_entity.pdbx_description
1 polymer ?
#
loop_
_entity_poly.entity_id
_entity_poly.type
_entity_poly.pdbx_seq_one_letter_code
_entity_poly.pdbx_strand_id
1 'polypeptide(L)'
;MLIALFDANHVHHDRCSAWLAAFTGDLATCAITELAILRWALRVQPVGGRGVAMAFLKSLAQRSTFLKEGPQPATIGWDGIIGHNQVTDAYLVALANMHGMQLITLDRGLVATHGELVLAVP
;
A
#
# COMPACT_ATOMS: atom_id res chain seq x y z
N MET A 1 -3.59 3.70 -0.91
CA MET A 1 -4.41 3.61 0.32
C MET A 1 -3.68 4.15 1.55
N LEU A 2 -2.52 3.62 1.95
CA LEU A 2 -1.88 4.02 3.22
C LEU A 2 -1.54 5.52 3.35
N ILE A 3 -1.14 6.18 2.27
CA ILE A 3 -0.94 7.64 2.28
C ILE A 3 -2.23 8.38 2.62
N ALA A 4 -3.38 7.93 2.09
CA ALA A 4 -4.68 8.53 2.40
C ALA A 4 -5.11 8.28 3.85
N LEU A 5 -4.77 7.12 4.43
CA LEU A 5 -4.98 6.86 5.86
C LEU A 5 -4.09 7.73 6.75
N PHE A 6 -2.85 7.97 6.32
CA PHE A 6 -1.87 8.76 7.05
C PHE A 6 -2.18 10.26 7.02
N ASP A 7 -2.53 10.79 5.86
CA ASP A 7 -2.75 12.22 5.64
C ASP A 7 -4.23 12.58 5.81
N ALA A 8 -4.57 13.21 6.94
CA ALA A 8 -5.92 13.63 7.27
C ALA A 8 -6.50 14.66 6.27
N ASN A 9 -5.66 15.36 5.49
CA ASN A 9 -6.12 16.29 4.47
C ASN A 9 -6.30 15.62 3.10
N HIS A 10 -6.01 14.32 2.97
CA HIS A 10 -6.19 13.60 1.73
C HIS A 10 -7.68 13.45 1.42
N VAL A 11 -8.10 13.74 0.18
CA VAL A 11 -9.52 13.67 -0.26
C VAL A 11 -10.19 12.30 -0.05
N HIS A 12 -9.40 11.25 0.10
CA HIS A 12 -9.87 9.87 0.36
C HIS A 12 -9.66 9.42 1.82
N HIS A 13 -9.28 10.31 2.73
CA HIS A 13 -8.99 9.96 4.12
C HIS A 13 -10.19 9.26 4.78
N ASP A 14 -11.35 9.93 4.81
CA ASP A 14 -12.56 9.40 5.45
C ASP A 14 -12.99 8.05 4.89
N ARG A 15 -12.88 7.90 3.56
CA ARG A 15 -13.22 6.67 2.86
C ARG A 15 -12.31 5.51 3.25
N CYS A 16 -10.99 5.74 3.28
CA CYS A 16 -10.05 4.71 3.71
C CYS A 16 -10.18 4.39 5.20
N SER A 17 -10.39 5.40 6.04
CA SER A 17 -10.58 5.24 7.49
C SER A 17 -11.84 4.42 7.78
N ALA A 18 -12.96 4.70 7.10
CA ALA A 18 -14.19 3.93 7.21
C ALA A 18 -14.01 2.48 6.75
N TRP A 19 -13.34 2.27 5.60
CA TRP A 19 -13.04 0.93 5.10
C TRP A 19 -12.18 0.14 6.09
N LEU A 20 -11.10 0.74 6.61
CA LEU A 20 -10.20 0.07 7.57
C LEU A 20 -10.91 -0.25 8.88
N ALA A 21 -11.83 0.61 9.33
CA ALA A 21 -12.62 0.36 10.53
C ALA A 21 -13.63 -0.80 10.35
N ALA A 22 -14.13 -1.00 9.13
CA ALA A 22 -15.05 -2.08 8.79
C ALA A 22 -14.35 -3.39 8.38
N PHE A 23 -13.07 -3.34 8.02
CA PHE A 23 -12.32 -4.50 7.54
C PHE A 23 -12.01 -5.48 8.68
N THR A 24 -12.40 -6.74 8.48
CA THR A 24 -12.23 -7.83 9.46
C THR A 24 -11.21 -8.89 9.04
N GLY A 25 -10.58 -8.73 7.88
CA GLY A 25 -9.57 -9.67 7.39
C GLY A 25 -8.17 -9.37 7.95
N ASP A 26 -7.21 -10.21 7.56
CA ASP A 26 -5.80 -9.97 7.88
C ASP A 26 -5.23 -8.84 7.04
N LEU A 27 -4.62 -7.86 7.71
CA LEU A 27 -3.93 -6.77 7.05
C LEU A 27 -2.43 -7.04 7.03
N ALA A 28 -1.79 -6.73 5.90
CA ALA A 28 -0.35 -6.77 5.80
C ALA A 28 0.24 -5.51 5.16
N THR A 29 1.46 -5.19 5.55
CA THR A 29 2.30 -4.13 4.96
C THR A 29 3.62 -4.71 4.50
N CYS A 30 4.34 -3.96 3.67
CA CYS A 30 5.71 -4.28 3.30
C CYS A 30 6.57 -3.01 3.27
N ALA A 31 7.89 -3.19 3.15
CA ALA A 31 8.86 -2.09 3.12
C ALA A 31 8.48 -0.99 2.11
N ILE A 32 8.04 -1.34 0.91
CA ILE A 32 7.67 -0.37 -0.14
C ILE A 32 6.51 0.52 0.34
N THR A 33 5.45 -0.08 0.91
CA THR A 33 4.27 0.65 1.38
C THR A 33 4.57 1.53 2.59
N GLU A 34 5.43 1.08 3.52
CA GLU A 34 5.83 1.86 4.69
C GLU A 34 6.80 2.99 4.34
N LEU A 35 7.75 2.75 3.43
CA LEU A 35 8.65 3.78 2.89
C LEU A 35 7.87 4.84 2.10
N ALA A 36 6.76 4.47 1.46
CA ALA A 36 5.88 5.44 0.81
C ALA A 36 5.28 6.43 1.81
N ILE A 37 4.87 5.97 3.01
CA ILE A 37 4.41 6.85 4.10
C ILE A 37 5.54 7.77 4.55
N LEU A 38 6.73 7.23 4.83
CA LEU A 38 7.87 8.02 5.30
C LEU A 38 8.27 9.10 4.27
N ARG A 39 8.36 8.72 2.99
CA ARG A 39 8.66 9.64 1.88
C ARG A 39 7.59 10.71 1.74
N TRP A 40 6.31 10.35 1.89
CA TRP A 40 5.21 11.32 1.85
C TRP A 40 5.32 12.31 3.01
N ALA A 41 5.48 11.83 4.24
CA ALA A 41 5.60 12.66 5.44
C ALA A 41 6.75 13.66 5.34
N LEU A 42 7.92 13.22 4.86
CA LEU A 42 9.08 14.10 4.67
C LEU A 42 8.89 15.10 3.53
N ARG A 43 8.10 14.76 2.51
CA ARG A 43 7.76 15.67 1.41
C ARG A 43 6.84 16.79 1.88
N VAL A 44 5.78 16.47 2.63
CA VAL A 44 4.78 17.46 3.07
C VAL A 44 5.21 18.21 4.33
N GLN A 45 6.02 17.58 5.18
CA GLN A 45 6.49 18.13 6.44
C GLN A 45 7.98 17.79 6.67
N PRO A 46 8.91 18.55 6.05
CA PRO A 46 10.34 18.28 6.15
C PRO A 46 10.88 18.26 7.59
N VAL A 47 10.34 19.12 8.47
CA VAL A 47 10.70 19.17 9.89
C VAL A 47 9.62 18.48 10.72
N GLY A 48 9.99 17.41 11.42
CA GLY A 48 9.08 16.65 12.30
C GLY A 48 8.28 15.55 11.61
N GLY A 49 8.13 15.56 10.27
CA GLY A 49 7.37 14.55 9.53
C GLY A 49 7.86 13.11 9.75
N ARG A 50 9.18 12.92 9.94
CA ARG A 50 9.74 11.62 10.35
C ARG A 50 9.11 11.09 11.64
N GLY A 51 8.95 11.93 12.66
CA GLY A 51 8.39 11.52 13.94
C GLY A 51 6.93 11.09 13.81
N VAL A 52 6.15 11.84 13.04
CA VAL A 52 4.75 11.54 12.74
C VAL A 52 4.62 10.23 11.96
N ALA A 53 5.43 10.04 10.92
CA ALA A 53 5.46 8.79 10.15
C ALA A 53 5.80 7.58 11.02
N MET A 54 6.83 7.68 11.87
CA MET A 54 7.21 6.57 12.75
C MET A 54 6.14 6.24 13.80
N ALA A 55 5.45 7.25 14.34
CA ALA A 55 4.33 7.02 15.25
C ALA A 55 3.18 6.29 14.55
N PHE A 56 2.84 6.71 13.33
CA PHE A 56 1.82 6.05 12.51
C PHE A 56 2.20 4.60 12.17
N LEU A 57 3.42 4.36 11.68
CA LEU A 57 3.90 3.01 11.35
C LEU A 57 3.90 2.08 12.56
N LYS A 58 4.30 2.57 13.74
CA LYS A 58 4.22 1.79 14.98
C LYS A 58 2.80 1.41 15.36
N SER A 59 1.83 2.31 15.17
CA SER A 59 0.42 2.01 15.39
C SER A 59 -0.12 1.02 14.35
N LEU A 60 0.31 1.14 13.10
CA LEU A 60 -0.12 0.24 12.03
C LEU A 60 0.40 -1.18 12.27
N ALA A 61 1.65 -1.33 12.72
CA ALA A 61 2.26 -2.60 13.07
C ALA A 61 1.54 -3.36 14.20
N GLN A 62 0.68 -2.71 14.99
CA GLN A 62 -0.16 -3.39 15.98
C GLN A 62 -1.40 -4.06 15.36
N ARG A 63 -1.75 -3.73 14.11
CA ARG A 63 -2.94 -4.23 13.41
C ARG A 63 -2.61 -4.90 12.07
N SER A 64 -1.35 -5.01 11.71
CA SER A 64 -0.92 -5.62 10.45
C SER A 64 0.33 -6.46 10.61
N THR A 65 0.45 -7.48 9.77
CA THR A 65 1.67 -8.27 9.63
C THR A 65 2.63 -7.60 8.65
N PHE A 66 3.92 -7.56 8.96
CA PHE A 66 4.95 -7.09 8.04
C PHE A 66 5.47 -8.23 7.16
N LEU A 67 5.27 -8.13 5.84
CA LEU A 67 5.80 -9.08 4.85
C LEU A 67 7.29 -8.81 4.64
N LYS A 68 8.13 -9.73 5.16
CA LYS A 68 9.60 -9.64 5.09
C LYS A 68 10.16 -10.16 3.78
N GLU A 69 9.54 -11.19 3.23
CA GLU A 69 9.99 -11.89 2.02
C GLU A 69 9.16 -11.44 0.82
N GLY A 70 9.81 -11.29 -0.33
CA GLY A 70 9.15 -10.89 -1.57
C GLY A 70 9.79 -11.50 -2.80
N PRO A 71 9.09 -11.46 -3.95
CA PRO A 71 9.60 -12.01 -5.19
C PRO A 71 10.87 -11.27 -5.64
N GLN A 72 11.78 -12.02 -6.24
CA GLN A 72 12.86 -11.42 -7.01
C GLN A 72 12.24 -10.76 -8.25
N PRO A 73 12.60 -9.52 -8.60
CA PRO A 73 12.03 -8.86 -9.78
C PRO A 73 12.19 -9.67 -11.08
N ALA A 74 13.27 -10.43 -11.20
CA ALA A 74 13.53 -11.28 -12.36
C ALA A 74 12.55 -12.47 -12.51
N THR A 75 11.80 -12.81 -11.47
CA THR A 75 10.82 -13.91 -11.49
C THR A 75 9.37 -13.42 -11.67
N ILE A 76 9.16 -12.11 -11.78
CA ILE A 76 7.84 -11.51 -11.98
C ILE A 76 7.55 -11.46 -13.49
N GLY A 77 6.33 -11.85 -13.88
CA GLY A 77 5.82 -11.61 -15.23
C GLY A 77 5.49 -10.12 -15.39
N TRP A 78 6.27 -9.42 -16.22
CA TRP A 78 6.10 -7.99 -16.50
C TRP A 78 5.26 -7.72 -17.76
N ASP A 79 4.57 -8.75 -18.28
CA ASP A 79 3.76 -8.64 -19.47
C ASP A 79 2.67 -7.56 -19.31
N GLY A 80 2.55 -6.68 -20.30
CA GLY A 80 1.60 -5.56 -20.26
C GLY A 80 2.02 -4.35 -19.42
N ILE A 81 3.22 -4.36 -18.82
CA ILE A 81 3.81 -3.20 -18.15
C ILE A 81 4.51 -2.30 -19.17
N ILE A 82 3.95 -1.12 -19.41
CA ILE A 82 4.38 -0.17 -20.45
C ILE A 82 5.15 1.00 -19.83
N GLY A 83 4.74 1.46 -18.64
CA GLY A 83 5.26 2.66 -18.00
C GLY A 83 5.99 2.40 -16.68
N HIS A 84 7.01 3.21 -16.40
CA HIS A 84 7.78 3.13 -15.15
C HIS A 84 6.91 3.29 -13.88
N ASN A 85 5.77 3.97 -14.00
CA ASN A 85 4.81 4.18 -12.91
C ASN A 85 4.07 2.89 -12.51
N GLN A 86 4.02 1.88 -13.39
CA GLN A 86 3.32 0.62 -13.13
C GLN A 86 4.22 -0.42 -12.44
N VAL A 87 5.54 -0.22 -12.42
CA VAL A 87 6.51 -1.21 -11.92
C VAL A 87 6.29 -1.52 -10.44
N THR A 88 6.09 -0.49 -9.62
CA THR A 88 5.84 -0.69 -8.18
C THR A 88 4.51 -1.38 -7.95
N ASP A 89 3.48 -1.03 -8.70
CA ASP A 89 2.15 -1.64 -8.55
C ASP A 89 2.19 -3.12 -8.91
N ALA A 90 2.79 -3.48 -10.05
CA ALA A 90 2.96 -4.88 -10.45
C ALA A 90 3.80 -5.68 -9.43
N TYR A 91 4.84 -5.07 -8.86
CA TYR A 91 5.59 -5.70 -7.77
C TYR A 91 4.72 -5.96 -6.54
N LEU A 92 3.91 -4.99 -6.12
CA LEU A 92 3.02 -5.15 -4.96
C LEU A 92 1.94 -6.21 -5.21
N VAL A 93 1.43 -6.33 -6.44
CA VAL A 93 0.51 -7.41 -6.81
C VAL A 93 1.20 -8.77 -6.73
N ALA A 94 2.41 -8.89 -7.29
CA ALA A 94 3.19 -10.14 -7.23
C ALA A 94 3.53 -10.54 -5.79
N LEU A 95 3.87 -9.55 -4.94
CA LEU A 95 4.12 -9.76 -3.52
C LEU A 95 2.85 -10.26 -2.80
N ALA A 96 1.71 -9.61 -3.02
CA ALA A 96 0.45 -10.03 -2.41
C ALA A 96 0.10 -11.47 -2.81
N ASN A 97 0.19 -11.79 -4.11
CA ASN A 97 -0.07 -13.13 -4.63
C ASN A 97 0.88 -14.19 -4.05
N MET A 98 2.17 -13.89 -3.90
CA MET A 98 3.15 -14.79 -3.26
C MET A 98 2.73 -15.18 -1.83
N HIS A 99 2.09 -14.28 -1.10
CA HIS A 99 1.63 -14.51 0.27
C HIS A 99 0.16 -14.96 0.36
N GLY A 100 -0.50 -15.26 -0.78
CA GLY A 100 -1.92 -15.63 -0.81
C GLY A 100 -2.86 -14.49 -0.39
N MET A 101 -2.43 -13.24 -0.55
CA MET A 101 -3.18 -12.04 -0.20
C MET A 101 -3.61 -11.26 -1.44
N GLN A 102 -4.52 -10.31 -1.26
CA GLN A 102 -4.93 -9.37 -2.29
C GLN A 102 -4.36 -7.97 -2.01
N LEU A 103 -3.99 -7.24 -3.07
CA LEU A 103 -3.56 -5.85 -2.93
C LEU A 103 -4.77 -4.92 -2.81
N ILE A 104 -4.86 -4.18 -1.72
CA ILE A 104 -5.89 -3.14 -1.54
C ILE A 104 -5.39 -1.81 -2.11
N THR A 105 -6.16 -1.21 -3.02
CA THR A 105 -5.78 0.02 -3.72
C THR A 105 -6.92 1.04 -3.81
N LEU A 106 -6.55 2.29 -4.07
CA LEU A 106 -7.50 3.35 -4.48
C LEU A 106 -7.52 3.50 -6.01
N ASP A 107 -6.58 2.87 -6.72
CA ASP A 107 -6.45 2.93 -8.17
C ASP A 107 -7.36 1.90 -8.84
N ARG A 108 -8.45 2.38 -9.44
CA ARG A 108 -9.40 1.53 -10.17
C ARG A 108 -8.82 0.99 -11.48
N GLY A 109 -7.85 1.67 -12.08
CA GLY A 109 -7.12 1.18 -13.25
C GLY A 109 -6.31 -0.07 -12.91
N LEU A 110 -5.72 -0.11 -11.71
CA LEU A 110 -4.98 -1.28 -11.25
C LEU A 110 -5.87 -2.52 -11.08
N VAL A 111 -7.11 -2.34 -10.61
CA VAL A 111 -8.12 -3.41 -10.51
C VAL A 111 -8.50 -3.94 -11.89
N ALA A 112 -8.69 -3.05 -12.87
CA ALA A 112 -9.04 -3.46 -14.23
C ALA A 112 -7.95 -4.34 -14.88
N THR A 113 -6.69 -4.13 -14.54
CA THR A 113 -5.55 -4.86 -15.11
C THR A 113 -5.25 -6.19 -14.41
N HIS A 114 -5.51 -6.31 -13.10
CA HIS A 114 -5.06 -7.46 -12.29
C HIS A 114 -6.19 -8.30 -11.68
N GLY A 115 -7.46 -7.93 -11.92
CA GLY A 115 -8.63 -8.72 -11.56
C GLY A 115 -8.67 -9.09 -10.07
N GLU A 116 -8.84 -10.38 -9.78
CA GLU A 116 -9.04 -10.90 -8.42
C GLU A 116 -7.84 -10.69 -7.48
N LEU A 117 -6.65 -10.37 -8.00
CA LEU A 117 -5.48 -10.10 -7.15
C LEU A 117 -5.52 -8.73 -6.49
N VAL A 118 -6.45 -7.86 -6.89
CA VAL A 118 -6.53 -6.46 -6.44
C VAL A 118 -7.95 -6.10 -6.03
N LEU A 119 -8.08 -5.53 -4.84
CA LEU A 119 -9.35 -5.03 -4.31
C LEU A 119 -9.33 -3.49 -4.29
N ALA A 120 -10.32 -2.85 -4.91
CA ALA A 120 -10.53 -1.42 -4.71
C ALA A 120 -11.14 -1.17 -3.32
N VAL A 121 -10.63 -0.17 -2.62
CA VAL A 121 -11.39 0.45 -1.53
C VAL A 121 -12.69 1.02 -2.15
N PRO A 122 -13.88 0.65 -1.62
CA PRO A 122 -15.18 1.08 -2.15
C PRO A 122 -15.26 2.60 -2.40
#